data_AF-A0A142Y165-F1
#
_entry.id   AF-A0A142Y165-F1
#
_cell.length_a   1.000
_cell.length_b   1.000
_cell.length_c   1.000
_cell.angle_alpha   90.00
_cell.angle_beta   90.00
_cell.angle_gamma   90.00
#
_symmetry.space_group_name_H-M   'P 1'
#
loop_
_entity.id
_entity.type
_entity.pdbx_description
1 polymer ?
#
loop_
_entity_poly.entity_id
_entity_poly.type
_entity_poly.pdbx_seq_one_letter_code
_entity_poly.pdbx_strand_id
1 'polypeptide(L)'
;MGLSVITYNGFTFPDRSNITIDEQFVYDEADWTVTATRFRLKVQTIIINEENSQGYEFNSAKQPDEQWQIADRFAAPTMQRARQSLSKPGQILEIRHDGFSPHWYINDSLQGIRDISWGPKPRFIRWVPVGHTHAVEVEWECDFEIPICDGLGESPAFRGLASHNYSINFKYDSRGYTTRTISGSLSVAMTRVQGQRTLPDTVDLYRNRIAHTKPDNFTREVDWSISADKRTANYTITDKEIASPNAWPAGVVDIRAMHRVRREVKSLGKIENTLNVSIELSPTEHKSRAWMIFRGLVDKRQQYILNKRDLFLKELEIDDDIFSNRIGFYISYHFLSGAEDGSSMISESGVFQPVSDNLDSWRAWDQSIKHLTPLRGIGFDYAKSGLGHQVEGERITDLCNQVTNVPIPYGITPTPYVAPSPALVNEKPLPSKSYLKYQAAIQYETDEPAYVSVELRGKDLQYNLVSSDVPSANLPQPAPEGAAKRWIEERAGSQMVTVIGHAERVGYQVPHPGKIKIGGVLYRPIGKGAFITRKIGDYFGQPVFEAAWKQRYQLAGPLLRIDDGDEEAGAN
;
A
#
# COMPACT_ATOMS: atom_id res chain seq x y z
N MET A 1 33.79 -60.56 -24.89
CA MET A 1 32.47 -59.97 -24.62
C MET A 1 32.50 -59.48 -23.20
N GLY A 2 32.31 -58.18 -22.98
CA GLY A 2 32.30 -57.61 -21.64
C GLY A 2 31.20 -58.23 -20.79
N LEU A 3 31.50 -58.58 -19.55
CA LEU A 3 30.49 -59.02 -18.59
C LEU A 3 29.79 -57.77 -18.06
N SER A 4 28.53 -57.58 -18.45
CA SER A 4 27.70 -56.52 -17.92
C SER A 4 27.07 -56.96 -16.60
N VAL A 5 27.46 -56.35 -15.49
CA VAL A 5 26.91 -56.63 -14.17
C VAL A 5 25.96 -55.49 -13.77
N ILE A 6 24.71 -55.83 -13.50
CA ILE A 6 23.70 -54.89 -12.99
C ILE A 6 23.36 -55.28 -11.56
N THR A 7 23.44 -54.32 -10.63
CA THR A 7 22.95 -54.50 -9.25
C THR A 7 21.87 -53.47 -8.97
N TYR A 8 20.71 -53.90 -8.44
CA TYR A 8 19.68 -52.99 -7.96
C TYR A 8 19.27 -53.33 -6.54
N ASN A 9 19.38 -52.35 -5.63
CA ASN A 9 19.01 -52.50 -4.23
C ASN A 9 19.62 -53.76 -3.57
N GLY A 10 20.92 -53.98 -3.84
CA GLY A 10 21.67 -55.14 -3.36
C GLY A 10 21.39 -56.48 -4.06
N PHE A 11 20.49 -56.53 -5.04
CA PHE A 11 20.29 -57.72 -5.88
C PHE A 11 21.10 -57.60 -7.17
N THR A 12 22.02 -58.53 -7.40
CA THR A 12 22.84 -58.58 -8.62
C THR A 12 22.21 -59.53 -9.63
N PHE A 13 21.97 -59.03 -10.84
CA PHE A 13 21.45 -59.84 -11.94
C PHE A 13 22.53 -60.84 -12.41
N PRO A 14 22.16 -62.08 -12.78
CA PRO A 14 23.11 -63.07 -13.29
C PRO A 14 23.85 -62.58 -14.56
N ASP A 15 25.09 -63.04 -14.75
CA ASP A 15 25.96 -62.67 -15.88
C ASP A 15 25.36 -62.95 -17.27
N ARG A 16 24.35 -63.83 -17.36
CA ARG A 16 23.66 -64.22 -18.60
C ARG A 16 22.35 -63.46 -18.83
N SER A 17 22.22 -62.27 -18.26
CA SER A 17 21.04 -61.42 -18.45
C SER A 17 21.12 -60.68 -19.77
N ASN A 18 20.00 -60.63 -20.50
CA ASN A 18 19.86 -59.76 -21.66
C ASN A 18 19.50 -58.36 -21.17
N ILE A 19 20.40 -57.40 -21.39
CA ILE A 19 20.29 -56.03 -20.90
C ILE A 19 20.16 -55.09 -22.10
N THR A 20 19.15 -54.25 -22.05
CA THR A 20 18.90 -53.18 -23.03
C THR A 20 18.76 -51.87 -22.27
N ILE A 21 19.42 -50.83 -22.75
CA ILE A 21 19.36 -49.47 -22.19
C ILE A 21 18.93 -48.56 -23.32
N ASP A 22 17.75 -47.97 -23.16
CA ASP A 22 17.26 -46.92 -24.07
C ASP A 22 17.55 -45.55 -23.45
N GLU A 23 17.96 -44.61 -24.27
CA GLU A 23 18.28 -43.24 -23.87
C GLU A 23 17.33 -42.25 -24.55
N GLN A 24 16.79 -41.32 -23.76
CA GLN A 24 15.94 -40.24 -24.24
C GLN A 24 16.41 -38.91 -23.65
N PHE A 25 16.83 -37.98 -24.50
CA PHE A 25 17.14 -36.61 -24.06
C PHE A 25 15.87 -35.88 -23.63
N VAL A 26 15.90 -35.30 -22.44
CA VAL A 26 14.81 -34.52 -21.86
C VAL A 26 15.21 -33.05 -21.94
N TYR A 27 14.64 -32.36 -22.92
CA TYR A 27 14.79 -30.93 -23.06
C TYR A 27 13.95 -30.17 -22.03
N ASP A 28 14.34 -28.94 -21.77
CA ASP A 28 13.52 -27.99 -21.03
C ASP A 28 12.23 -27.64 -21.80
N GLU A 29 11.34 -26.85 -21.19
CA GLU A 29 10.05 -26.50 -21.82
C GLU A 29 10.21 -25.64 -23.08
N ALA A 30 11.33 -24.91 -23.19
CA ALA A 30 11.65 -24.05 -24.33
C ALA A 30 12.40 -24.77 -25.46
N ASP A 31 12.79 -26.03 -25.26
CA ASP A 31 13.62 -26.83 -26.18
C ASP A 31 14.99 -26.18 -26.46
N TRP A 32 15.59 -25.54 -25.45
CA TRP A 32 16.88 -24.84 -25.56
C TRP A 32 18.04 -25.69 -25.08
N THR A 33 17.87 -26.41 -23.97
CA THR A 33 18.92 -27.22 -23.36
C THR A 33 18.39 -28.56 -22.88
N VAL A 34 19.26 -29.57 -22.85
CA VAL A 34 18.98 -30.89 -22.28
C VAL A 34 19.14 -30.79 -20.76
N THR A 35 18.04 -30.86 -20.04
CA THR A 35 18.04 -30.81 -18.57
C THR A 35 18.48 -32.14 -17.95
N ALA A 36 18.18 -33.24 -18.64
CA ALA A 36 18.51 -34.60 -18.20
C ALA A 36 18.46 -35.57 -19.38
N THR A 37 19.10 -36.73 -19.22
CA THR A 37 18.86 -37.90 -20.05
C THR A 37 18.06 -38.90 -19.25
N ARG A 38 16.90 -39.28 -19.77
CA ARG A 38 16.07 -40.35 -19.23
C ARG A 38 16.55 -41.68 -19.81
N PHE A 39 16.92 -42.57 -18.93
CA PHE A 39 17.32 -43.93 -19.25
C PHE A 39 16.18 -44.88 -18.91
N ARG A 40 15.93 -45.85 -19.80
CA ARG A 40 15.10 -47.01 -19.52
C ARG A 40 15.97 -48.25 -19.58
N LEU A 41 16.26 -48.81 -18.41
CA LEU A 41 16.99 -50.06 -18.27
C LEU A 41 16.00 -51.22 -18.26
N LYS A 42 16.15 -52.14 -19.20
CA LYS A 42 15.37 -53.36 -19.29
C LYS A 42 16.30 -54.56 -19.17
N VAL A 43 15.96 -55.45 -18.24
CA VAL A 43 16.71 -56.67 -17.94
C VAL A 43 15.79 -57.87 -18.08
N GLN A 44 16.17 -58.80 -18.96
CA GLN A 44 15.52 -60.10 -19.11
C GLN A 44 16.50 -61.19 -18.65
N THR A 45 16.10 -62.00 -17.68
CA THR A 45 16.98 -63.00 -17.10
C THR A 45 16.22 -64.21 -16.57
N ILE A 46 16.94 -65.29 -16.30
CA ILE A 46 16.44 -66.42 -15.51
C ILE A 46 17.12 -66.36 -14.16
N ILE A 47 16.35 -66.11 -13.12
CA ILE A 47 16.82 -66.25 -11.74
C ILE A 47 16.60 -67.72 -11.38
N ILE A 48 17.66 -68.39 -10.97
CA ILE A 48 17.59 -69.72 -10.35
C ILE A 48 17.75 -69.56 -8.85
N ASN A 49 17.07 -70.39 -8.08
CA ASN A 49 17.35 -70.48 -6.67
C ASN A 49 18.74 -71.10 -6.54
N GLU A 50 19.75 -70.28 -6.22
CA GLU A 50 21.02 -70.83 -5.78
C GLU A 50 20.71 -71.66 -4.54
N GLU A 51 20.73 -72.99 -4.70
CA GLU A 51 20.84 -73.86 -3.56
C GLU A 51 22.05 -73.37 -2.79
N ASN A 52 21.86 -72.87 -1.57
CA ASN A 52 22.94 -72.85 -0.60
C ASN A 52 23.38 -74.32 -0.42
N SER A 53 24.21 -74.82 -1.33
CA SER A 53 24.78 -76.15 -1.32
C SER A 53 25.88 -76.27 -0.25
N GLN A 54 25.86 -75.40 0.75
CA GLN A 54 26.56 -75.63 2.00
C GLN A 54 25.70 -76.53 2.90
N GLY A 55 25.75 -77.83 2.58
CA GLY A 55 25.70 -78.88 3.61
C GLY A 55 24.34 -79.39 4.07
N TYR A 56 23.30 -79.44 3.22
CA TYR A 56 22.17 -80.34 3.52
C TYR A 56 22.47 -81.73 2.94
N GLU A 57 23.12 -82.59 3.74
CA GLU A 57 23.24 -84.00 3.41
C GLU A 57 21.84 -84.61 3.32
N PHE A 58 21.54 -85.21 2.17
CA PHE A 58 20.28 -85.91 1.95
C PHE A 58 20.23 -87.14 2.86
N ASN A 59 19.64 -87.00 4.04
CA ASN A 59 19.55 -88.10 5.00
C ASN A 59 18.48 -89.09 4.51
N SER A 60 18.90 -90.17 3.86
CA SER A 60 18.03 -91.22 3.33
C SER A 60 17.18 -91.94 4.38
N ALA A 61 17.34 -91.63 5.68
CA ALA A 61 16.56 -92.21 6.77
C ALA A 61 15.26 -91.44 7.11
N LYS A 62 15.00 -90.27 6.52
CA LYS A 62 13.74 -89.53 6.74
C LYS A 62 12.73 -89.78 5.61
N GLN A 63 11.43 -89.79 5.95
CA GLN A 63 10.36 -89.98 4.97
C GLN A 63 10.40 -88.84 3.93
N PRO A 64 10.19 -89.14 2.63
CA PRO A 64 10.29 -88.15 1.54
C PRO A 64 9.47 -86.89 1.80
N ASP A 65 8.29 -87.05 2.40
CA ASP A 65 7.30 -85.99 2.59
C ASP A 65 7.76 -84.92 3.60
N GLU A 66 8.59 -85.29 4.59
CA GLU A 66 9.18 -84.32 5.54
C GLU A 66 10.37 -83.56 4.95
N GLN A 67 11.06 -84.12 3.95
CA GLN A 67 12.19 -83.47 3.28
C GLN A 67 11.71 -82.38 2.30
N TRP A 68 10.61 -82.61 1.59
CA TRP A 68 10.03 -81.62 0.66
C TRP A 68 9.49 -80.36 1.37
N GLN A 69 8.95 -80.48 2.59
CA GLN A 69 8.49 -79.33 3.37
C GLN A 69 9.63 -78.40 3.86
N ILE A 70 10.85 -78.93 3.94
CA ILE A 70 12.03 -78.15 4.33
C ILE A 70 12.60 -77.41 3.10
N ALA A 71 12.60 -78.02 1.91
CA ALA A 71 13.05 -77.41 0.67
C ALA A 71 12.25 -76.15 0.27
N ASP A 72 10.93 -76.14 0.51
CA ASP A 72 10.07 -74.97 0.27
C ASP A 72 10.46 -73.73 1.11
N ARG A 73 11.07 -73.93 2.29
CA ARG A 73 11.57 -72.83 3.13
C ARG A 73 12.88 -72.23 2.61
N PHE A 74 13.61 -72.92 1.74
CA PHE A 74 14.89 -72.47 1.18
C PHE A 74 14.79 -71.92 -0.24
N ALA A 75 13.73 -72.23 -0.99
CA ALA A 75 13.46 -71.62 -2.30
C ALA A 75 12.80 -70.24 -2.22
N ALA A 76 12.04 -69.99 -1.16
CA ALA A 76 11.33 -68.74 -0.95
C ALA A 76 12.23 -67.50 -0.67
N PRO A 77 13.32 -67.56 0.13
CA PRO A 77 14.02 -66.36 0.59
C PRO A 77 14.71 -65.61 -0.54
N THR A 78 15.37 -66.30 -1.48
CA THR A 78 16.16 -65.68 -2.54
C THR A 78 15.27 -65.01 -3.59
N MET A 79 14.25 -65.73 -4.07
CA MET A 79 13.27 -65.21 -5.03
C MET A 79 12.40 -64.09 -4.44
N GLN A 80 11.95 -64.24 -3.19
CA GLN A 80 11.18 -63.21 -2.51
C GLN A 80 12.03 -61.97 -2.22
N ARG A 81 13.29 -62.14 -1.79
CA ARG A 81 14.22 -61.01 -1.60
C ARG A 81 14.50 -60.31 -2.93
N ALA A 82 14.75 -61.04 -4.02
CA ALA A 82 14.92 -60.47 -5.34
C ALA A 82 13.70 -59.62 -5.72
N ARG A 83 12.49 -60.18 -5.63
CA ARG A 83 11.25 -59.45 -5.91
C ARG A 83 11.06 -58.23 -5.00
N GLN A 84 11.39 -58.32 -3.72
CA GLN A 84 11.33 -57.19 -2.79
C GLN A 84 12.38 -56.12 -3.10
N SER A 85 13.57 -56.50 -3.54
CA SER A 85 14.63 -55.59 -3.92
C SER A 85 14.26 -54.84 -5.20
N LEU A 86 13.81 -55.56 -6.22
CA LEU A 86 13.46 -55.06 -7.55
C LEU A 86 12.18 -54.21 -7.59
N SER A 87 11.32 -54.27 -6.56
CA SER A 87 10.06 -53.50 -6.51
C SER A 87 10.15 -52.19 -5.73
N LYS A 88 11.22 -51.96 -4.95
CA LYS A 88 11.37 -50.75 -4.13
C LYS A 88 11.90 -49.59 -4.98
N PRO A 89 11.22 -48.43 -5.05
CA PRO A 89 11.71 -47.28 -5.81
C PRO A 89 12.79 -46.49 -5.05
N GLY A 90 13.62 -45.77 -5.81
CA GLY A 90 14.63 -44.85 -5.34
C GLY A 90 15.80 -45.51 -4.61
N GLN A 91 16.11 -46.75 -4.95
CA GLN A 91 17.24 -47.49 -4.38
C GLN A 91 18.49 -47.33 -5.24
N ILE A 92 19.61 -47.86 -4.75
CA ILE A 92 20.90 -47.83 -5.46
C ILE A 92 20.81 -48.69 -6.71
N LEU A 93 21.27 -48.14 -7.84
CA LEU A 93 21.40 -48.84 -9.12
C LEU A 93 22.86 -48.77 -9.56
N GLU A 94 23.46 -49.93 -9.77
CA GLU A 94 24.83 -50.09 -10.25
C GLU A 94 24.81 -50.71 -11.64
N ILE A 95 25.48 -50.05 -12.58
CA ILE A 95 25.64 -50.50 -13.96
C ILE A 95 27.12 -50.59 -14.27
N ARG A 96 27.64 -51.81 -14.29
CA ARG A 96 28.99 -52.11 -14.78
C ARG A 96 28.87 -52.67 -16.19
N HIS A 97 29.08 -51.83 -17.19
CA HIS A 97 28.96 -52.22 -18.58
C HIS A 97 30.10 -51.62 -19.40
N ASP A 98 30.80 -52.43 -20.22
CA ASP A 98 31.98 -51.99 -20.98
C ASP A 98 31.66 -50.92 -22.05
N GLY A 99 30.40 -50.79 -22.45
CA GLY A 99 29.91 -49.75 -23.34
C GLY A 99 29.67 -48.37 -22.69
N PHE A 100 29.64 -48.30 -21.35
CA PHE A 100 29.44 -47.06 -20.58
C PHE A 100 30.63 -46.89 -19.63
N SER A 101 31.66 -46.16 -20.08
CA SER A 101 32.80 -45.82 -19.24
C SER A 101 32.69 -44.37 -18.76
N PRO A 102 32.74 -44.09 -17.44
CA PRO A 102 32.96 -45.02 -16.31
C PRO A 102 31.69 -45.76 -15.85
N HIS A 103 31.84 -46.81 -15.03
CA HIS A 103 30.72 -47.51 -14.37
C HIS A 103 29.81 -46.55 -13.61
N TRP A 104 28.49 -46.77 -13.68
CA TRP A 104 27.51 -45.90 -13.01
C TRP A 104 27.05 -46.46 -11.69
N TYR A 105 27.29 -45.69 -10.62
CA TYR A 105 26.82 -45.96 -9.27
C TYR A 105 25.78 -44.91 -8.90
N ILE A 106 24.53 -45.16 -9.25
CA ILE A 106 23.42 -44.21 -9.13
C ILE A 106 22.84 -44.28 -7.72
N ASN A 107 22.78 -43.13 -7.05
CA ASN A 107 22.29 -42.96 -5.68
C ASN A 107 23.12 -43.67 -4.60
N ASP A 108 24.31 -44.16 -4.93
CA ASP A 108 25.18 -44.87 -3.99
C ASP A 108 25.76 -43.95 -2.91
N SER A 109 26.15 -42.73 -3.30
CA SER A 109 26.69 -41.72 -2.37
C SER A 109 26.10 -40.33 -2.60
N LEU A 110 26.34 -39.42 -1.66
CA LEU A 110 25.87 -38.02 -1.77
C LEU A 110 26.64 -37.21 -2.82
N GLN A 111 27.86 -37.62 -3.17
CA GLN A 111 28.76 -36.93 -4.09
C GLN A 111 28.88 -37.64 -5.46
N GLY A 112 28.36 -38.85 -5.58
CA GLY A 112 28.35 -39.63 -6.83
C GLY A 112 27.19 -39.27 -7.75
N ILE A 113 27.04 -40.08 -8.81
CA ILE A 113 25.92 -39.95 -9.75
C ILE A 113 24.61 -40.14 -9.01
N ARG A 114 23.65 -39.23 -9.20
CA ARG A 114 22.32 -39.38 -8.64
C ARG A 114 21.26 -39.15 -9.68
N ASP A 115 20.15 -39.84 -9.49
CA ASP A 115 18.96 -39.59 -10.27
C ASP A 115 18.28 -38.32 -9.77
N ILE A 116 17.83 -37.45 -10.68
CA ILE A 116 17.26 -36.14 -10.36
C ILE A 116 15.72 -36.13 -10.28
N SER A 117 15.13 -37.32 -10.30
CA SER A 117 13.69 -37.58 -10.45
C SER A 117 13.25 -38.65 -9.45
N TRP A 118 13.44 -38.40 -8.15
CA TRP A 118 13.05 -39.27 -7.04
C TRP A 118 13.82 -40.59 -6.89
N GLY A 119 14.89 -40.78 -7.65
CA GLY A 119 15.65 -42.03 -7.70
C GLY A 119 15.15 -43.00 -8.78
N PRO A 120 15.91 -44.06 -9.11
CA PRO A 120 15.49 -45.06 -10.07
C PRO A 120 14.12 -45.67 -9.73
N LYS A 121 13.25 -45.78 -10.74
CA LYS A 121 11.86 -46.18 -10.61
C LYS A 121 11.60 -47.49 -11.35
N PRO A 122 11.48 -48.62 -10.64
CA PRO A 122 10.94 -49.84 -11.22
C PRO A 122 9.55 -49.56 -11.80
N ARG A 123 9.38 -49.78 -13.10
CA ARG A 123 8.10 -49.59 -13.81
C ARG A 123 7.36 -50.88 -13.99
N PHE A 124 8.11 -51.94 -14.28
CA PHE A 124 7.55 -53.21 -14.67
C PHE A 124 8.38 -54.34 -14.10
N ILE A 125 7.69 -55.38 -13.63
CA ILE A 125 8.29 -56.67 -13.28
C ILE A 125 7.35 -57.78 -13.73
N ARG A 126 7.76 -58.53 -14.75
CA ARG A 126 7.15 -59.80 -15.12
C ARG A 126 7.88 -60.92 -14.40
N TRP A 127 7.12 -61.85 -13.85
CA TRP A 127 7.66 -62.95 -13.04
C TRP A 127 7.00 -64.24 -13.48
N VAL A 128 7.66 -65.01 -14.36
CA VAL A 128 7.13 -66.25 -14.94
C VAL A 128 7.90 -67.44 -14.37
N PRO A 129 7.30 -68.27 -13.50
CA PRO A 129 7.96 -69.48 -13.01
C PRO A 129 8.23 -70.45 -14.18
N VAL A 130 9.48 -70.91 -14.33
CA VAL A 130 9.90 -71.83 -15.42
C VAL A 130 10.43 -73.17 -14.90
N GLY A 131 10.58 -73.33 -13.59
CA GLY A 131 11.08 -74.56 -12.95
C GLY A 131 10.49 -74.81 -11.57
N HIS A 132 9.16 -74.76 -11.46
CA HIS A 132 8.41 -74.83 -10.19
C HIS A 132 8.88 -73.77 -9.18
N THR A 133 9.61 -74.17 -8.13
CA THR A 133 10.18 -73.28 -7.09
C THR A 133 11.65 -72.92 -7.33
N HIS A 134 12.30 -73.53 -8.34
CA HIS A 134 13.75 -73.45 -8.52
C HIS A 134 14.19 -72.42 -9.57
N ALA A 135 13.28 -71.97 -10.45
CA ALA A 135 13.64 -71.01 -11.49
C ALA A 135 12.46 -70.13 -11.92
N VAL A 136 12.78 -68.87 -12.23
CA VAL A 136 11.84 -67.88 -12.74
C VAL A 136 12.48 -67.07 -13.85
N GLU A 137 11.77 -66.92 -14.95
CA GLU A 137 12.05 -65.94 -15.98
C GLU A 137 11.51 -64.57 -15.55
N VAL A 138 12.39 -63.58 -15.50
CA VAL A 138 12.11 -62.22 -15.02
C VAL A 138 12.39 -61.23 -16.13
N GLU A 139 11.42 -60.36 -16.35
CA GLU A 139 11.57 -59.15 -17.15
C GLU A 139 11.37 -57.95 -16.23
N TRP A 140 12.38 -57.13 -16.07
CA TRP A 140 12.38 -55.98 -15.17
C TRP A 140 12.73 -54.71 -15.93
N GLU A 141 11.97 -53.64 -15.72
CA GLU A 141 12.21 -52.33 -16.32
C GLU A 141 12.31 -51.25 -15.25
N CYS A 142 13.30 -50.38 -15.39
CA CYS A 142 13.58 -49.30 -14.46
C CYS A 142 13.91 -48.01 -15.21
N ASP A 143 13.18 -46.94 -14.89
CA ASP A 143 13.44 -45.61 -15.43
C ASP A 143 14.29 -44.81 -14.45
N PHE A 144 15.29 -44.06 -14.94
CA PHE A 144 16.02 -43.07 -14.16
C PHE A 144 16.44 -41.88 -15.04
N GLU A 145 16.67 -40.72 -14.43
CA GLU A 145 17.04 -39.46 -15.09
C GLU A 145 18.37 -38.95 -14.53
N ILE A 146 19.39 -38.81 -15.38
CA ILE A 146 20.72 -38.31 -15.00
C ILE A 146 21.05 -37.09 -15.86
N PRO A 147 21.52 -35.97 -15.27
CA PRO A 147 22.09 -34.86 -16.01
C PRO A 147 23.45 -35.26 -16.62
N ILE A 148 23.63 -35.00 -17.90
CA ILE A 148 24.89 -35.25 -18.62
C ILE A 148 25.42 -33.89 -19.09
N CYS A 149 26.59 -33.51 -18.59
CA CYS A 149 27.26 -32.27 -18.97
C CYS A 149 28.26 -32.52 -20.10
N ASP A 150 28.60 -31.48 -20.85
CA ASP A 150 29.42 -31.48 -22.07
C ASP A 150 30.90 -31.90 -21.89
N GLY A 151 31.28 -32.34 -20.70
CA GLY A 151 32.58 -32.97 -20.44
C GLY A 151 33.74 -31.99 -20.25
N LEU A 152 33.49 -30.67 -20.18
CA LEU A 152 34.52 -29.65 -19.94
C LEU A 152 35.06 -29.60 -18.48
N GLY A 153 34.89 -30.68 -17.72
CA GLY A 153 35.40 -30.83 -16.35
C GLY A 153 34.44 -30.40 -15.25
N GLU A 154 33.23 -29.95 -15.58
CA GLU A 154 32.19 -29.65 -14.60
C GLU A 154 31.36 -30.89 -14.30
N SER A 155 31.41 -31.36 -13.05
CA SER A 155 30.53 -32.43 -12.58
C SER A 155 29.11 -31.89 -12.45
N PRO A 156 28.09 -32.57 -13.00
CA PRO A 156 26.70 -32.14 -12.85
C PRO A 156 26.31 -31.99 -11.38
N ALA A 157 25.53 -30.97 -11.09
CA ALA A 157 24.85 -30.85 -9.82
C ALA A 157 23.67 -31.83 -9.76
N PHE A 158 23.59 -32.59 -8.68
CA PHE A 158 22.50 -33.55 -8.43
C PHE A 158 21.42 -33.02 -7.48
N ARG A 159 21.46 -31.71 -7.22
CA ARG A 159 20.57 -30.95 -6.35
C ARG A 159 20.54 -29.52 -6.90
N GLY A 160 19.50 -28.76 -6.59
CA GLY A 160 19.41 -27.39 -7.08
C GLY A 160 18.37 -27.22 -8.17
N LEU A 161 18.46 -26.06 -8.82
CA LEU A 161 17.55 -25.66 -9.90
C LEU A 161 17.95 -26.38 -11.18
N ALA A 162 17.06 -27.23 -11.69
CA ALA A 162 17.29 -28.04 -12.88
C ALA A 162 16.84 -27.35 -14.17
N SER A 163 15.80 -26.52 -14.10
CA SER A 163 15.41 -25.65 -15.20
C SER A 163 14.64 -24.43 -14.70
N HIS A 164 14.75 -23.33 -15.46
CA HIS A 164 13.92 -22.15 -15.29
C HIS A 164 13.60 -21.57 -16.67
N ASN A 165 12.33 -21.62 -17.05
CA ASN A 165 11.83 -21.05 -18.29
C ASN A 165 10.76 -20.01 -18.00
N TYR A 166 10.66 -19.01 -18.86
CA TYR A 166 9.57 -18.04 -18.78
C TYR A 166 9.30 -17.36 -20.11
N SER A 167 8.09 -16.83 -20.22
CA SER A 167 7.64 -15.96 -21.30
C SER A 167 7.24 -14.62 -20.70
N ILE A 168 7.41 -13.54 -21.48
CA ILE A 168 6.93 -12.21 -21.10
C ILE A 168 5.93 -11.73 -22.14
N ASN A 169 4.78 -11.27 -21.67
CA ASN A 169 3.77 -10.60 -22.47
C ASN A 169 3.60 -9.16 -22.01
N PHE A 170 3.46 -8.23 -22.96
CA PHE A 170 3.16 -6.83 -22.70
C PHE A 170 1.81 -6.47 -23.31
N LYS A 171 0.91 -5.94 -22.48
CA LYS A 171 -0.40 -5.45 -22.89
C LYS A 171 -0.52 -3.97 -22.59
N TYR A 172 -1.11 -3.22 -23.50
CA TYR A 172 -1.37 -1.80 -23.33
C TYR A 172 -2.88 -1.55 -23.29
N ASP A 173 -3.34 -0.73 -22.36
CA ASP A 173 -4.74 -0.33 -22.29
C ASP A 173 -5.05 0.87 -23.20
N SER A 174 -6.32 1.26 -23.30
CA SER A 174 -6.76 2.40 -24.14
C SER A 174 -6.23 3.76 -23.66
N ARG A 175 -5.67 3.83 -22.45
CA ARG A 175 -5.07 5.02 -21.85
C ARG A 175 -3.53 5.00 -21.97
N GLY A 176 -2.97 3.95 -22.56
CA GLY A 176 -1.52 3.78 -22.77
C GLY A 176 -0.76 3.22 -21.55
N TYR A 177 -1.45 2.75 -20.51
CA TYR A 177 -0.81 2.08 -19.37
C TYR A 177 -0.42 0.66 -19.72
N THR A 178 0.73 0.24 -19.20
CA THR A 178 1.32 -1.07 -19.48
C THR A 178 0.93 -2.11 -18.44
N THR A 179 0.62 -3.32 -18.88
CA THR A 179 0.56 -4.52 -18.05
C THR A 179 1.59 -5.51 -18.58
N ARG A 180 2.57 -5.87 -17.76
CA ARG A 180 3.56 -6.91 -18.05
C ARG A 180 3.16 -8.19 -17.33
N THR A 181 3.00 -9.29 -18.06
CA THR A 181 2.74 -10.61 -17.50
C THR A 181 3.92 -11.52 -17.79
N ILE A 182 4.53 -12.07 -16.76
CA ILE A 182 5.62 -13.04 -16.85
C ILE A 182 5.08 -14.38 -16.39
N SER A 183 5.05 -15.35 -17.29
CA SER A 183 4.58 -16.71 -16.98
C SER A 183 5.72 -17.69 -17.20
N GLY A 184 6.05 -18.48 -16.19
CA GLY A 184 7.18 -19.39 -16.25
C GLY A 184 7.03 -20.64 -15.41
N SER A 185 7.99 -21.54 -15.61
CA SER A 185 8.10 -22.82 -14.92
C SER A 185 9.50 -22.99 -14.35
N LEU A 186 9.56 -23.72 -13.26
CA LEU A 186 10.77 -24.01 -12.50
C LEU A 186 10.78 -25.49 -12.19
N SER A 187 11.92 -26.15 -12.37
CA SER A 187 12.11 -27.53 -11.94
C SER A 187 13.38 -27.64 -11.09
N VAL A 188 13.37 -28.50 -10.08
CA VAL A 188 14.55 -28.78 -9.25
C VAL A 188 14.98 -30.24 -9.36
N ALA A 189 16.27 -30.51 -9.19
CA ALA A 189 16.75 -31.88 -9.06
C ALA A 189 16.34 -32.44 -7.70
N MET A 190 15.65 -33.57 -7.69
CA MET A 190 15.20 -34.19 -6.46
C MET A 190 15.59 -35.66 -6.41
N THR A 191 16.45 -36.03 -5.48
CA THR A 191 16.85 -37.43 -5.28
C THR A 191 16.46 -37.90 -3.88
N ARG A 192 15.76 -39.02 -3.79
CA ARG A 192 15.45 -39.65 -2.51
C ARG A 192 16.72 -39.98 -1.72
N VAL A 193 16.70 -39.73 -0.41
CA VAL A 193 17.75 -40.18 0.51
C VAL A 193 17.41 -41.59 0.97
N GLN A 194 18.38 -42.52 0.89
CA GLN A 194 18.16 -43.92 1.23
C GLN A 194 17.68 -44.06 2.68
N GLY A 195 16.68 -44.93 2.89
CA GLY A 195 16.09 -45.17 4.22
C GLY A 195 15.23 -44.03 4.77
N GLN A 196 15.22 -42.86 4.12
CA GLN A 196 14.43 -41.71 4.56
C GLN A 196 13.11 -41.59 3.77
N ARG A 197 12.09 -41.08 4.46
CA ARG A 197 10.77 -40.74 3.90
C ARG A 197 10.52 -39.23 3.88
N THR A 198 11.51 -38.44 4.27
CA THR A 198 11.46 -36.98 4.28
C THR A 198 11.75 -36.42 2.89
N LEU A 199 11.15 -35.28 2.55
CA LEU A 199 11.48 -34.52 1.34
C LEU A 199 12.88 -33.93 1.52
N PRO A 200 13.85 -34.24 0.63
CA PRO A 200 15.22 -33.72 0.74
C PRO A 200 15.34 -32.28 0.26
N ASP A 201 14.43 -31.84 -0.61
CA ASP A 201 14.37 -30.51 -1.21
C ASP A 201 12.93 -30.21 -1.66
N THR A 202 12.64 -28.97 -2.02
CA THR A 202 11.37 -28.55 -2.64
C THR A 202 11.62 -27.32 -3.52
N VAL A 203 10.94 -27.26 -4.67
CA VAL A 203 11.01 -26.11 -5.58
C VAL A 203 10.66 -24.77 -4.87
N ASP A 204 9.87 -24.82 -3.81
CA ASP A 204 9.49 -23.63 -3.04
C ASP A 204 10.68 -22.89 -2.42
N LEU A 205 11.76 -23.60 -2.06
CA LEU A 205 12.98 -23.00 -1.51
C LEU A 205 13.70 -22.10 -2.53
N TYR A 206 13.40 -22.26 -3.81
CA TYR A 206 13.98 -21.51 -4.92
C TYR A 206 13.10 -20.33 -5.36
N ARG A 207 11.88 -20.20 -4.82
CA ARG A 207 10.92 -19.14 -5.20
C ARG A 207 11.53 -17.74 -5.15
N ASN A 208 12.25 -17.44 -4.07
CA ASN A 208 12.85 -16.12 -3.85
C ASN A 208 14.17 -15.93 -4.62
N ARG A 209 14.72 -17.00 -5.21
CA ARG A 209 15.91 -16.92 -6.07
C ARG A 209 15.51 -16.44 -7.46
N ILE A 210 14.36 -16.87 -7.96
CA ILE A 210 13.78 -16.37 -9.21
C ILE A 210 12.95 -15.11 -8.91
N ALA A 211 13.65 -14.00 -8.72
CA ALA A 211 13.04 -12.69 -8.49
C ALA A 211 13.20 -11.81 -9.73
N HIS A 212 12.17 -11.75 -10.56
CA HIS A 212 12.08 -10.72 -11.60
C HIS A 212 11.97 -9.34 -10.95
N THR A 213 12.82 -8.38 -11.31
CA THR A 213 12.76 -7.02 -10.73
C THR A 213 11.38 -6.40 -10.96
N LYS A 214 10.78 -5.87 -9.89
CA LYS A 214 9.53 -5.12 -9.97
C LYS A 214 9.84 -3.73 -10.54
N PRO A 215 9.22 -3.29 -11.65
CA PRO A 215 9.45 -1.96 -12.17
C PRO A 215 8.83 -0.93 -11.24
N ASP A 216 9.44 0.25 -11.18
CA ASP A 216 8.90 1.39 -10.43
C ASP A 216 7.55 1.80 -10.99
N ASN A 217 6.62 2.20 -10.13
CA ASN A 217 5.25 2.59 -10.48
C ASN A 217 4.34 1.47 -11.01
N PHE A 218 4.63 0.21 -10.68
CA PHE A 218 3.73 -0.91 -10.95
C PHE A 218 3.16 -1.49 -9.66
N THR A 219 1.94 -2.00 -9.71
CA THR A 219 1.42 -2.97 -8.73
C THR A 219 1.80 -4.36 -9.20
N ARG A 220 2.14 -5.25 -8.28
CA ARG A 220 2.55 -6.62 -8.61
C ARG A 220 1.62 -7.63 -7.95
N GLU A 221 1.11 -8.54 -8.76
CA GLU A 221 0.42 -9.75 -8.32
C GLU A 221 1.25 -10.96 -8.72
N VAL A 222 1.32 -11.97 -7.84
CA VAL A 222 2.11 -13.17 -8.08
C VAL A 222 1.31 -14.40 -7.70
N ASP A 223 1.20 -15.33 -8.64
CA ASP A 223 0.58 -16.63 -8.45
C ASP A 223 1.63 -17.75 -8.58
N TRP A 224 1.48 -18.79 -7.76
CA TRP A 224 2.38 -19.94 -7.71
C TRP A 224 1.59 -21.24 -7.55
N SER A 225 1.89 -22.21 -8.39
CA SER A 225 1.38 -23.57 -8.28
C SER A 225 2.53 -24.56 -8.22
N ILE A 226 2.54 -25.43 -7.22
CA ILE A 226 3.60 -26.42 -7.00
C ILE A 226 3.03 -27.81 -7.32
N SER A 227 3.74 -28.58 -8.13
CA SER A 227 3.37 -29.93 -8.52
C SER A 227 3.25 -30.89 -7.33
N ALA A 228 2.53 -31.99 -7.52
CA ALA A 228 2.34 -32.99 -6.47
C ALA A 228 3.65 -33.64 -6.02
N ASP A 229 4.59 -33.84 -6.95
CA ASP A 229 5.93 -34.38 -6.71
C ASP A 229 6.91 -33.35 -6.13
N LYS A 230 6.45 -32.10 -5.87
CA LYS A 230 7.22 -30.98 -5.29
C LYS A 230 8.46 -30.56 -6.08
N ARG A 231 8.62 -31.09 -7.29
CA ARG A 231 9.78 -30.86 -8.16
C ARG A 231 9.59 -29.67 -9.07
N THR A 232 8.36 -29.38 -9.47
CA THR A 232 8.04 -28.37 -10.48
C THR A 232 7.15 -27.30 -9.88
N ALA A 233 7.38 -26.04 -10.24
CA ALA A 233 6.46 -24.95 -9.93
C ALA A 233 6.19 -24.12 -11.18
N ASN A 234 4.93 -23.78 -11.39
CA ASN A 234 4.53 -22.79 -12.40
C ASN A 234 4.15 -21.50 -11.67
N TYR A 235 4.57 -20.37 -12.22
CA TYR A 235 4.26 -19.07 -11.65
C TYR A 235 3.80 -18.09 -12.71
N THR A 236 3.02 -17.12 -12.27
CA THR A 236 2.64 -15.97 -13.09
C THR A 236 2.82 -14.69 -12.27
N ILE A 237 3.60 -13.75 -12.78
CA ILE A 237 3.79 -12.41 -12.21
C ILE A 237 3.07 -11.43 -13.13
N THR A 238 2.13 -10.67 -12.58
CA THR A 238 1.46 -9.59 -13.31
C THR A 238 1.86 -8.26 -12.68
N ASP A 239 2.61 -7.47 -13.44
CA ASP A 239 2.94 -6.10 -13.13
C ASP A 239 2.01 -5.17 -13.89
N LYS A 240 1.22 -4.37 -13.18
CA LYS A 240 0.29 -3.39 -13.77
C LYS A 240 0.73 -1.97 -13.44
N GLU A 241 0.92 -1.14 -14.45
CA GLU A 241 1.31 0.26 -14.28
C GLU A 241 0.21 0.99 -13.49
N ILE A 242 0.61 1.74 -12.47
CA ILE A 242 -0.31 2.52 -11.64
C ILE A 242 -0.89 3.62 -12.52
N ALA A 243 -2.22 3.69 -12.58
CA ALA A 243 -2.96 4.70 -13.32
C ALA A 243 -2.95 6.06 -12.60
N SER A 244 -1.75 6.61 -12.36
CA SER A 244 -1.52 7.86 -11.65
C SER A 244 -0.42 8.65 -12.36
N PRO A 245 -0.52 9.99 -12.44
CA PRO A 245 0.61 10.81 -12.82
C PRO A 245 1.70 10.82 -11.73
N ASN A 246 1.38 10.51 -10.47
CA ASN A 246 2.35 10.50 -9.38
C ASN A 246 2.76 9.07 -9.04
N ALA A 247 4.07 8.86 -8.97
CA ALA A 247 4.68 7.65 -8.42
C ALA A 247 4.24 7.41 -6.98
N TRP A 248 4.07 6.14 -6.60
CA TRP A 248 3.87 5.80 -5.20
C TRP A 248 5.21 5.73 -4.46
N PRO A 249 5.29 6.22 -3.21
CA PRO A 249 6.49 6.05 -2.40
C PRO A 249 6.85 4.57 -2.20
N ALA A 250 8.13 4.27 -2.04
CA ALA A 250 8.59 2.92 -1.73
C ALA A 250 7.91 2.38 -0.45
N GLY A 251 7.49 1.11 -0.49
CA GLY A 251 6.78 0.43 0.60
C GLY A 251 5.26 0.63 0.60
N VAL A 252 4.70 1.44 -0.30
CA VAL A 252 3.25 1.67 -0.43
C VAL A 252 2.62 0.66 -1.39
N VAL A 253 1.53 0.02 -0.93
CA VAL A 253 0.71 -0.92 -1.70
C VAL A 253 -0.53 -0.25 -2.28
N ASP A 254 -1.06 0.78 -1.61
CA ASP A 254 -2.14 1.62 -2.14
C ASP A 254 -2.03 3.01 -1.51
N ILE A 255 -2.28 4.07 -2.30
CA ILE A 255 -2.37 5.42 -1.76
C ILE A 255 -3.38 6.25 -2.54
N ARG A 256 -4.25 6.90 -1.78
CA ARG A 256 -5.22 7.85 -2.30
C ARG A 256 -5.11 9.15 -1.52
N ALA A 257 -4.77 10.23 -2.22
CA ALA A 257 -4.73 11.58 -1.65
C ALA A 257 -5.71 12.49 -2.38
N MET A 258 -6.44 13.30 -1.61
CA MET A 258 -7.38 14.30 -2.11
C MET A 258 -7.08 15.63 -1.43
N HIS A 259 -6.74 16.64 -2.23
CA HIS A 259 -6.59 18.03 -1.78
C HIS A 259 -7.79 18.84 -2.25
N ARG A 260 -8.57 19.38 -1.31
CA ARG A 260 -9.72 20.23 -1.58
C ARG A 260 -9.44 21.64 -1.08
N VAL A 261 -9.77 22.62 -1.92
CA VAL A 261 -9.70 24.04 -1.59
C VAL A 261 -11.10 24.61 -1.65
N ARG A 262 -11.48 25.39 -0.64
CA ARG A 262 -12.81 25.99 -0.52
C ARG A 262 -12.71 27.42 -0.01
N ARG A 263 -13.44 28.32 -0.66
CA ARG A 263 -13.69 29.69 -0.17
C ARG A 263 -15.18 29.83 0.12
N GLU A 264 -15.53 30.36 1.28
CA GLU A 264 -16.93 30.63 1.64
C GLU A 264 -17.24 32.12 1.49
N VAL A 265 -18.38 32.45 0.88
CA VAL A 265 -18.81 33.84 0.65
C VAL A 265 -18.98 34.62 1.96
N LYS A 266 -19.35 33.95 3.05
CA LYS A 266 -19.47 34.58 4.37
C LYS A 266 -18.12 34.84 5.05
N SER A 267 -17.02 34.37 4.46
CA SER A 267 -15.66 34.51 4.95
C SER A 267 -14.72 34.88 3.79
N LEU A 268 -14.98 36.04 3.17
CA LEU A 268 -14.32 36.46 1.92
C LEU A 268 -12.78 36.51 2.00
N GLY A 269 -12.20 36.63 3.20
CA GLY A 269 -10.75 36.60 3.40
C GLY A 269 -10.16 35.23 3.71
N LYS A 270 -10.97 34.17 3.90
CA LYS A 270 -10.49 32.86 4.37
C LYS A 270 -10.58 31.81 3.27
N ILE A 271 -9.46 31.13 3.04
CA ILE A 271 -9.41 29.98 2.13
C ILE A 271 -9.11 28.73 2.94
N GLU A 272 -10.09 27.83 3.00
CA GLU A 272 -9.96 26.55 3.68
C GLU A 272 -9.38 25.49 2.74
N ASN A 273 -8.42 24.74 3.26
CA ASN A 273 -7.77 23.64 2.57
C ASN A 273 -7.94 22.40 3.43
N THR A 274 -8.31 21.29 2.78
CA THR A 274 -8.34 19.98 3.41
C THR A 274 -7.54 19.01 2.58
N LEU A 275 -6.72 18.21 3.26
CA LEU A 275 -5.97 17.12 2.65
C LEU A 275 -6.38 15.83 3.35
N ASN A 276 -6.98 14.92 2.59
CA ASN A 276 -7.37 13.59 3.04
C ASN A 276 -6.50 12.56 2.31
N VAL A 277 -5.80 11.70 3.06
CA VAL A 277 -4.87 10.72 2.53
C VAL A 277 -5.13 9.37 3.17
N SER A 278 -5.34 8.34 2.37
CA SER A 278 -5.36 6.94 2.81
C SER A 278 -4.13 6.25 2.25
N ILE A 279 -3.33 5.63 3.10
CA ILE A 279 -2.08 4.96 2.74
C ILE A 279 -2.15 3.53 3.27
N GLU A 280 -1.97 2.55 2.38
CA GLU A 280 -1.75 1.15 2.73
C GLU A 280 -0.30 0.78 2.45
N LEU A 281 0.39 0.30 3.48
CA LEU A 281 1.78 -0.12 3.40
C LEU A 281 1.89 -1.62 3.17
N SER A 282 3.03 -2.06 2.62
CA SER A 282 3.32 -3.49 2.52
C SER A 282 3.39 -4.14 3.91
N PRO A 283 3.14 -5.46 4.01
CA PRO A 283 3.26 -6.19 5.29
C PRO A 283 4.65 -6.09 5.94
N THR A 284 5.67 -5.71 5.18
CA THR A 284 7.07 -5.61 5.62
C THR A 284 7.44 -4.23 6.16
N GLU A 285 6.58 -3.23 5.98
CA GLU A 285 6.82 -1.84 6.36
C GLU A 285 6.09 -1.51 7.66
N HIS A 286 6.71 -0.67 8.48
CA HIS A 286 6.12 -0.24 9.75
C HIS A 286 5.07 0.86 9.53
N LYS A 287 3.92 0.78 10.20
CA LYS A 287 2.80 1.75 10.12
C LYS A 287 3.21 3.21 10.29
N SER A 288 4.21 3.50 11.13
CA SER A 288 4.73 4.87 11.32
C SER A 288 5.31 5.49 10.04
N ARG A 289 5.69 4.70 9.03
CA ARG A 289 6.11 5.22 7.72
C ARG A 289 5.00 5.96 6.99
N ALA A 290 3.75 5.55 7.18
CA ALA A 290 2.61 6.22 6.57
C ALA A 290 2.52 7.68 7.06
N TRP A 291 2.83 7.92 8.34
CA TRP A 291 2.94 9.27 8.89
C TRP A 291 4.04 10.09 8.20
N MET A 292 5.21 9.51 7.93
CA MET A 292 6.29 10.22 7.24
C MET A 292 5.90 10.62 5.82
N ILE A 293 5.24 9.72 5.09
CA ILE A 293 4.73 9.98 3.73
C ILE A 293 3.69 11.10 3.76
N PHE A 294 2.72 10.99 4.67
CA PHE A 294 1.70 12.01 4.87
C PHE A 294 2.31 13.37 5.23
N ARG A 295 3.25 13.38 6.19
CA ARG A 295 3.94 14.60 6.64
C ARG A 295 4.71 15.26 5.51
N GLY A 296 5.44 14.49 4.70
CA GLY A 296 6.16 15.01 3.53
C GLY A 296 5.22 15.64 2.51
N LEU A 297 4.04 15.06 2.29
CA LEU A 297 3.00 15.66 1.44
C LEU A 297 2.47 16.97 2.04
N VAL A 298 2.21 17.00 3.35
CA VAL A 298 1.74 18.22 4.05
C VAL A 298 2.80 19.32 3.99
N ASP A 299 4.04 19.03 4.37
CA ASP A 299 5.14 20.01 4.39
C ASP A 299 5.34 20.67 3.04
N LYS A 300 5.28 19.89 1.96
CA LYS A 300 5.41 20.44 0.60
C LYS A 300 4.30 21.45 0.28
N ARG A 301 3.06 21.17 0.67
CA ARG A 301 1.92 22.09 0.46
C ARG A 301 2.05 23.32 1.36
N GLN A 302 2.44 23.12 2.62
CA GLN A 302 2.62 24.20 3.57
C GLN A 302 3.73 25.17 3.14
N GLN A 303 4.90 24.65 2.76
CA GLN A 303 6.03 25.47 2.30
C GLN A 303 5.64 26.33 1.09
N TYR A 304 4.89 25.78 0.14
CA TYR A 304 4.39 26.54 -1.00
C TYR A 304 3.53 27.74 -0.57
N ILE A 305 2.68 27.56 0.44
CA ILE A 305 1.82 28.62 0.99
C ILE A 305 2.63 29.61 1.83
N LEU A 306 3.47 29.11 2.75
CA LEU A 306 4.28 29.91 3.68
C LEU A 306 5.22 30.88 2.97
N ASN A 307 5.70 30.54 1.77
CA ASN A 307 6.48 31.45 0.94
C ASN A 307 5.70 32.69 0.46
N LYS A 308 4.36 32.70 0.61
CA LYS A 308 3.47 33.75 0.11
C LYS A 308 2.56 34.34 1.19
N ARG A 309 2.12 33.52 2.16
CA ARG A 309 1.08 33.85 3.14
C ARG A 309 1.33 33.14 4.47
N ASP A 310 0.81 33.72 5.55
CA ASP A 310 0.74 33.01 6.83
C ASP A 310 -0.31 31.89 6.77
N LEU A 311 0.04 30.75 7.34
CA LEU A 311 -0.76 29.52 7.35
C LEU A 311 -1.19 29.19 8.78
N PHE A 312 -2.41 28.71 8.97
CA PHE A 312 -2.88 28.20 10.26
C PHE A 312 -3.48 26.79 10.13
N LEU A 313 -2.87 25.84 10.82
CA LEU A 313 -3.38 24.48 11.04
C LEU A 313 -4.56 24.51 12.00
N LYS A 314 -5.67 23.90 11.59
CA LYS A 314 -6.93 23.90 12.32
C LYS A 314 -7.22 22.55 12.96
N GLU A 315 -7.02 21.46 12.23
CA GLU A 315 -7.48 20.13 12.62
C GLU A 315 -6.58 19.05 12.02
N LEU A 316 -6.35 17.98 12.78
CA LEU A 316 -5.64 16.77 12.38
C LEU A 316 -6.42 15.58 12.93
N GLU A 317 -6.76 14.66 12.05
CA GLU A 317 -7.41 13.39 12.38
C GLU A 317 -6.57 12.26 11.79
N ILE A 318 -6.44 11.19 12.58
CA ILE A 318 -5.71 9.98 12.21
C ILE A 318 -6.65 8.81 12.45
N ASP A 319 -6.88 8.03 11.42
CA ASP A 319 -7.71 6.83 11.45
C ASP A 319 -6.81 5.61 11.21
N ASP A 320 -6.57 4.82 12.24
CA ASP A 320 -5.71 3.62 12.17
C ASP A 320 -6.58 2.37 12.12
N ASP A 321 -6.56 1.67 10.99
CA ASP A 321 -7.20 0.37 10.88
C ASP A 321 -6.31 -0.68 11.53
N ILE A 322 -6.64 -1.05 12.77
CA ILE A 322 -5.82 -1.91 13.63
C ILE A 322 -5.48 -3.26 12.97
N PHE A 323 -6.38 -3.81 12.14
CA PHE A 323 -6.21 -5.13 11.54
C PHE A 323 -5.69 -5.12 10.11
N SER A 324 -5.50 -3.95 9.50
CA SER A 324 -4.84 -3.80 8.21
C SER A 324 -3.59 -2.93 8.32
N ASN A 325 -2.78 -2.87 7.26
CA ASN A 325 -1.66 -1.92 7.16
C ASN A 325 -2.09 -0.58 6.54
N ARG A 326 -3.38 -0.24 6.62
CA ARG A 326 -3.96 0.99 6.11
C ARG A 326 -4.13 2.02 7.21
N ILE A 327 -3.76 3.26 6.92
CA ILE A 327 -3.93 4.41 7.80
C ILE A 327 -4.50 5.57 7.00
N GLY A 328 -5.53 6.20 7.55
CA GLY A 328 -6.13 7.44 7.09
C GLY A 328 -5.57 8.64 7.83
N PHE A 329 -5.31 9.72 7.10
CA PHE A 329 -4.92 11.00 7.65
C PHE A 329 -5.80 12.10 7.05
N TYR A 330 -6.27 12.99 7.91
CA TYR A 330 -6.98 14.19 7.50
C TYR A 330 -6.35 15.39 8.18
N ILE A 331 -6.06 16.44 7.41
CA ILE A 331 -5.62 17.73 7.96
C ILE A 331 -6.39 18.86 7.31
N SER A 332 -6.81 19.81 8.14
CA SER A 332 -7.44 21.06 7.73
C SER A 332 -6.54 22.23 8.11
N TYR A 333 -6.34 23.13 7.16
CA TYR A 333 -5.62 24.39 7.39
C TYR A 333 -6.23 25.50 6.55
N HIS A 334 -5.95 26.73 6.93
CA HIS A 334 -6.38 27.89 6.15
C HIS A 334 -5.32 28.98 6.13
N PHE A 335 -5.42 29.86 5.14
CA PHE A 335 -4.65 31.08 5.05
C PHE A 335 -5.59 32.24 4.70
N LEU A 336 -5.11 33.46 4.92
CA LEU A 336 -5.84 34.67 4.61
C LEU A 336 -5.47 35.17 3.20
N SER A 337 -6.48 35.36 2.35
CA SER A 337 -6.33 36.03 1.05
C SER A 337 -6.78 37.49 1.16
N GLY A 338 -6.09 38.37 0.44
CA GLY A 338 -6.58 39.74 0.21
C GLY A 338 -7.95 39.72 -0.47
N ALA A 339 -8.77 40.74 -0.21
CA ALA A 339 -10.12 40.86 -0.74
C ALA A 339 -10.17 41.08 -2.26
N GLU A 340 -9.07 41.57 -2.85
CA GLU A 340 -9.03 42.08 -4.23
C GLU A 340 -8.71 41.01 -5.29
N ASP A 341 -8.18 39.84 -4.90
CA ASP A 341 -7.82 38.80 -5.86
C ASP A 341 -8.73 37.56 -5.75
N GLY A 342 -9.63 37.38 -6.72
CA GLY A 342 -10.35 36.12 -6.93
C GLY A 342 -9.44 35.01 -7.47
N SER A 343 -8.35 35.39 -8.14
CA SER A 343 -7.38 34.50 -8.78
C SER A 343 -6.43 33.81 -7.78
N SER A 344 -6.25 34.39 -6.58
CA SER A 344 -5.34 33.94 -5.53
C SER A 344 -5.66 32.54 -5.01
N MET A 345 -6.93 32.10 -5.06
CA MET A 345 -7.33 30.83 -4.48
C MET A 345 -6.62 29.64 -5.13
N ILE A 346 -6.47 29.64 -6.45
CA ILE A 346 -5.81 28.54 -7.16
C ILE A 346 -4.29 28.69 -7.08
N SER A 347 -3.78 29.90 -7.29
CA SER A 347 -2.34 30.16 -7.38
C SER A 347 -1.61 30.13 -6.01
N GLU A 348 -2.31 30.41 -4.91
CA GLU A 348 -1.73 30.46 -3.56
C GLU A 348 -2.02 29.22 -2.72
N SER A 349 -3.08 28.45 -2.99
CA SER A 349 -3.44 27.28 -2.15
C SER A 349 -2.51 26.09 -2.25
N GLY A 350 -1.60 26.09 -3.22
CA GLY A 350 -0.76 24.95 -3.52
C GLY A 350 -1.52 23.77 -4.14
N VAL A 351 -2.78 23.95 -4.54
CA VAL A 351 -3.47 22.98 -5.40
C VAL A 351 -2.70 22.87 -6.73
N PHE A 352 -2.68 21.68 -7.32
CA PHE A 352 -1.86 21.34 -8.50
C PHE A 352 -0.34 21.32 -8.30
N GLN A 353 0.19 21.63 -7.11
CA GLN A 353 1.60 21.37 -6.86
C GLN A 353 1.87 19.86 -7.03
N PRO A 354 2.98 19.49 -7.67
CA PRO A 354 3.33 18.09 -7.82
C PRO A 354 3.69 17.48 -6.47
N VAL A 355 3.48 16.18 -6.30
CA VAL A 355 3.75 15.51 -5.01
C VAL A 355 5.25 15.34 -4.76
N SER A 356 6.11 15.29 -5.80
CA SER A 356 7.55 15.06 -5.64
C SER A 356 8.42 16.19 -6.18
N ASP A 357 9.53 16.45 -5.48
CA ASP A 357 10.76 17.05 -6.02
C ASP A 357 11.99 16.29 -5.47
N ASN A 358 11.93 15.80 -4.21
CA ASN A 358 13.00 15.01 -3.54
C ASN A 358 12.48 13.81 -2.71
N LEU A 359 11.38 13.18 -3.12
CA LEU A 359 11.04 11.80 -2.71
C LEU A 359 11.30 10.93 -3.96
N ASP A 360 12.58 10.59 -4.19
CA ASP A 360 13.12 9.85 -5.36
C ASP A 360 12.56 10.24 -6.75
N SER A 361 12.64 11.55 -6.96
CA SER A 361 12.81 12.31 -8.20
C SER A 361 11.57 12.64 -9.06
N TRP A 362 11.23 13.93 -9.03
CA TRP A 362 10.57 14.65 -10.11
C TRP A 362 11.31 14.51 -11.46
N ARG A 363 12.62 14.21 -11.44
CA ARG A 363 13.42 13.86 -12.63
C ARG A 363 13.01 12.52 -13.24
N ALA A 364 12.66 11.50 -12.44
CA ALA A 364 12.07 10.25 -12.95
C ALA A 364 10.67 10.49 -13.53
N TRP A 365 9.89 11.41 -12.93
CA TRP A 365 8.62 11.83 -13.52
C TRP A 365 8.83 12.63 -14.83
N ASP A 366 9.56 13.75 -14.81
CA ASP A 366 9.90 14.60 -15.97
C ASP A 366 10.55 13.80 -17.12
N GLN A 367 11.40 12.81 -16.82
CA GLN A 367 11.92 11.87 -17.84
C GLN A 367 10.85 10.89 -18.33
N SER A 368 9.99 10.36 -17.45
CA SER A 368 8.87 9.49 -17.85
C SER A 368 7.77 10.21 -18.63
N ILE A 369 7.69 11.54 -18.51
CA ILE A 369 6.72 12.37 -19.23
C ILE A 369 7.30 13.11 -20.44
N LYS A 370 8.62 13.31 -20.54
CA LYS A 370 9.29 13.87 -21.73
C LYS A 370 9.16 13.01 -22.98
N HIS A 371 8.87 11.72 -22.82
CA HIS A 371 8.59 10.78 -23.90
C HIS A 371 7.08 10.61 -24.20
N LEU A 372 6.21 11.47 -23.65
CA LEU A 372 4.76 11.48 -23.95
C LEU A 372 4.44 12.06 -25.33
N THR A 373 5.00 11.49 -26.37
CA THR A 373 4.38 11.50 -27.70
C THR A 373 3.88 10.08 -27.97
N PRO A 374 2.56 9.83 -27.94
CA PRO A 374 2.03 8.58 -28.42
C PRO A 374 1.95 8.60 -29.95
N LEU A 375 2.48 7.52 -30.55
CA LEU A 375 2.24 7.01 -31.90
C LEU A 375 2.90 7.76 -33.08
N ARG A 376 3.88 7.04 -33.66
CA ARG A 376 4.60 7.21 -34.93
C ARG A 376 5.82 8.13 -34.94
N GLY A 377 6.98 7.51 -35.16
CA GLY A 377 8.07 8.15 -35.91
C GLY A 377 9.46 7.88 -35.37
N ILE A 378 10.03 6.74 -35.77
CA ILE A 378 11.47 6.48 -35.90
C ILE A 378 12.25 6.34 -34.58
N GLY A 379 12.31 5.11 -34.05
CA GLY A 379 13.37 4.66 -33.13
C GLY A 379 12.91 4.20 -31.75
N PHE A 380 12.41 2.96 -31.68
CA PHE A 380 12.00 2.13 -30.52
C PHE A 380 10.52 2.19 -30.07
N ASP A 381 9.84 1.04 -30.25
CA ASP A 381 8.39 0.80 -30.27
C ASP A 381 7.79 0.29 -28.94
N TYR A 382 8.29 0.74 -27.79
CA TYR A 382 7.73 0.34 -26.49
C TYR A 382 6.86 1.48 -25.94
N ALA A 383 5.64 1.19 -25.48
CA ALA A 383 4.68 2.20 -25.02
C ALA A 383 5.20 3.06 -23.83
N LYS A 384 4.32 3.86 -23.22
CA LYS A 384 4.64 4.86 -22.16
C LYS A 384 5.66 4.43 -21.09
N SER A 385 5.70 3.16 -20.71
CA SER A 385 6.63 2.63 -19.68
C SER A 385 8.05 2.34 -20.18
N GLY A 386 8.27 2.28 -21.50
CA GLY A 386 9.55 1.90 -22.11
C GLY A 386 9.98 0.46 -21.82
N LEU A 387 9.11 -0.37 -21.23
CA LEU A 387 9.44 -1.74 -20.88
C LEU A 387 9.58 -2.60 -22.14
N GLY A 388 10.75 -3.20 -22.30
CA GLY A 388 11.06 -4.20 -23.30
C GLY A 388 11.66 -5.45 -22.66
N HIS A 389 11.80 -6.49 -23.47
CA HIS A 389 12.53 -7.69 -23.08
C HIS A 389 14.04 -7.39 -23.00
N GLN A 390 14.70 -7.80 -21.91
CA GLN A 390 16.13 -7.56 -21.67
C GLN A 390 16.93 -8.86 -21.80
N VAL A 391 17.58 -9.03 -22.95
CA VAL A 391 18.38 -10.24 -23.26
C VAL A 391 19.53 -10.47 -22.27
N GLU A 392 20.10 -9.40 -21.71
CA GLU A 392 21.19 -9.50 -20.71
C GLU A 392 20.78 -10.24 -19.43
N GLY A 393 19.48 -10.28 -19.14
CA GLY A 393 18.91 -11.02 -18.01
C GLY A 393 18.55 -12.47 -18.33
N GLU A 394 18.55 -12.88 -19.61
CA GLU A 394 18.29 -14.26 -20.00
C GLU A 394 19.52 -15.12 -19.75
N ARG A 395 19.32 -16.24 -19.05
CA ARG A 395 20.36 -17.23 -18.80
C ARG A 395 19.76 -18.61 -18.88
N ILE A 396 20.45 -19.50 -19.60
CA ILE A 396 20.16 -20.92 -19.56
C ILE A 396 20.51 -21.40 -18.14
N THR A 397 19.53 -22.01 -17.50
CA THR A 397 19.67 -22.56 -16.15
C THR A 397 19.53 -24.06 -16.25
N ASP A 398 20.60 -24.79 -15.94
CA ASP A 398 20.61 -26.24 -15.91
C ASP A 398 21.49 -26.78 -14.77
N LEU A 399 21.52 -28.10 -14.63
CA LEU A 399 22.30 -28.78 -13.59
C LEU A 399 23.81 -28.79 -13.86
N CYS A 400 24.23 -28.44 -15.08
CA CYS A 400 25.63 -28.38 -15.45
C CYS A 400 26.22 -27.01 -15.10
N ASN A 401 25.45 -25.95 -15.29
CA ASN A 401 25.82 -24.57 -15.02
C ASN A 401 24.96 -23.98 -13.88
N GLN A 402 25.21 -24.46 -12.66
CA GLN A 402 24.55 -23.92 -11.47
C GLN A 402 25.01 -22.48 -11.23
N VAL A 403 24.12 -21.52 -11.48
CA VAL A 403 24.35 -20.12 -11.14
C VAL A 403 24.46 -19.99 -9.61
N THR A 404 25.69 -19.95 -9.09
CA THR A 404 25.98 -19.75 -7.67
C THR A 404 25.69 -18.32 -7.19
N ASN A 405 25.54 -17.38 -8.12
CA ASN A 405 25.32 -15.95 -7.88
C ASN A 405 23.89 -15.51 -8.22
N VAL A 406 22.88 -16.25 -7.77
CA VAL A 406 21.55 -15.65 -7.66
C VAL A 406 21.57 -14.76 -6.43
N PRO A 407 21.27 -13.45 -6.55
CA PRO A 407 21.30 -12.54 -5.41
C PRO A 407 20.58 -13.17 -4.22
N ILE A 408 21.31 -13.28 -3.10
CA ILE A 408 20.74 -13.72 -1.82
C ILE A 408 19.49 -12.87 -1.62
N PRO A 409 18.31 -13.48 -1.32
CA PRO A 409 17.08 -12.74 -1.14
C PRO A 409 17.38 -11.56 -0.23
N TYR A 410 17.00 -10.36 -0.66
CA TYR A 410 17.02 -9.18 0.19
C TYR A 410 16.42 -9.63 1.52
N GLY A 411 17.26 -9.82 2.53
CA GLY A 411 16.79 -10.13 3.87
C GLY A 411 15.78 -9.04 4.14
N ILE A 412 14.52 -9.44 4.37
CA ILE A 412 13.45 -8.50 4.69
C ILE A 412 13.85 -7.97 6.07
N THR A 413 14.75 -7.00 6.07
CA THR A 413 15.14 -6.28 7.25
C THR A 413 13.99 -5.33 7.41
N PRO A 414 13.14 -5.52 8.44
CA PRO A 414 12.07 -4.58 8.70
C PRO A 414 12.72 -3.21 8.73
N THR A 415 12.20 -2.27 7.95
CA THR A 415 12.69 -0.88 8.03
C THR A 415 12.65 -0.49 9.49
N PRO A 416 13.78 -0.06 10.08
CA PRO A 416 13.84 0.23 11.50
C PRO A 416 12.77 1.26 11.84
N TYR A 417 12.21 1.14 13.05
CA TYR A 417 11.30 2.14 13.57
C TYR A 417 11.98 3.51 13.52
N VAL A 418 11.51 4.39 12.62
CA VAL A 418 11.92 5.79 12.60
C VAL A 418 10.98 6.53 13.52
N ALA A 419 11.54 7.18 14.54
CA ALA A 419 10.78 8.05 15.42
C ALA A 419 10.09 9.14 14.58
N PRO A 420 8.82 9.46 14.85
CA PRO A 420 8.10 10.46 14.07
C PRO A 420 8.86 11.80 14.08
N SER A 421 8.97 12.40 12.89
CA SER A 421 9.47 13.77 12.64
C SER A 421 8.83 14.80 13.59
N PRO A 422 9.45 15.97 13.87
CA PRO A 422 8.91 17.01 14.73
C PRO A 422 7.41 17.28 14.52
N ALA A 423 6.73 17.57 15.64
CA ALA A 423 5.30 17.80 15.69
C ALA A 423 4.85 18.86 14.66
N LEU A 424 3.67 18.64 14.06
CA LEU A 424 2.95 19.69 13.36
C LEU A 424 2.64 20.81 14.37
N VAL A 425 3.25 21.97 14.20
CA VAL A 425 3.07 23.12 15.10
C VAL A 425 2.83 24.37 14.26
N ASN A 426 1.87 25.20 14.68
CA ASN A 426 1.66 26.51 14.12
C ASN A 426 2.79 27.46 14.57
N GLU A 427 3.38 28.19 13.63
CA GLU A 427 4.26 29.30 14.00
C GLU A 427 3.43 30.44 14.59
N LYS A 428 3.98 31.13 15.60
CA LYS A 428 3.29 32.28 16.18
C LYS A 428 3.32 33.43 15.19
N PRO A 429 2.17 33.88 14.64
CA PRO A 429 2.18 34.95 13.66
C PRO A 429 2.61 36.27 14.30
N LEU A 430 3.08 37.24 13.50
CA LEU A 430 3.27 38.61 13.99
C LEU A 430 1.93 39.20 14.44
N PRO A 431 1.86 40.11 15.44
CA PRO A 431 0.60 40.66 15.92
C PRO A 431 -0.25 41.30 14.82
N SER A 432 0.38 41.95 13.84
CA SER A 432 -0.26 42.58 12.67
C SER A 432 -0.78 41.59 11.63
N LYS A 433 -0.28 40.35 11.64
CA LYS A 433 -0.67 39.26 10.75
C LYS A 433 -1.43 38.14 11.47
N SER A 434 -1.69 38.34 12.77
CA SER A 434 -2.47 37.43 13.59
C SER A 434 -3.89 37.33 13.04
N TYR A 435 -4.35 36.10 12.83
CA TYR A 435 -5.72 35.85 12.42
C TYR A 435 -6.68 36.44 13.45
N LEU A 436 -7.57 37.34 12.99
CA LEU A 436 -8.64 37.93 13.78
C LEU A 436 -9.96 37.72 13.01
N LYS A 437 -10.79 36.81 13.49
CA LYS A 437 -12.19 36.73 13.07
C LYS A 437 -12.98 37.71 13.92
N TYR A 438 -13.78 38.55 13.30
CA TYR A 438 -14.58 39.57 14.00
C TYR A 438 -16.02 39.56 13.46
N GLN A 439 -16.99 39.51 14.36
CA GLN A 439 -18.40 39.67 14.07
C GLN A 439 -18.97 40.72 15.02
N ALA A 440 -19.67 41.72 14.49
CA ALA A 440 -20.34 42.70 15.33
C ALA A 440 -21.70 43.10 14.76
N ALA A 441 -22.60 43.39 15.67
CA ALA A 441 -23.87 44.03 15.43
C ALA A 441 -23.85 45.43 16.05
N ILE A 442 -24.41 46.39 15.31
CA ILE A 442 -24.54 47.78 15.73
C ILE A 442 -26.02 48.02 15.98
N GLN A 443 -26.37 48.40 17.20
CA GLN A 443 -27.70 48.84 17.57
C GLN A 443 -27.68 50.35 17.80
N TYR A 444 -28.50 51.08 17.06
CA TYR A 444 -28.61 52.53 17.14
C TYR A 444 -29.76 52.93 18.08
N GLU A 445 -29.50 53.88 18.96
CA GLU A 445 -30.46 54.41 19.93
C GLU A 445 -30.43 55.95 19.89
N THR A 446 -31.58 56.58 19.68
CA THR A 446 -31.76 58.03 19.85
C THR A 446 -32.51 58.30 21.14
N ASP A 447 -31.95 59.19 21.95
CA ASP A 447 -32.63 59.74 23.12
C ASP A 447 -32.96 61.20 22.83
N GLU A 448 -34.22 61.46 22.47
CA GLU A 448 -34.78 62.78 22.20
C GLU A 448 -35.72 63.17 23.36
N PRO A 449 -35.20 63.75 24.45
CA PRO A 449 -36.05 64.21 25.53
C PRO A 449 -36.82 65.46 25.09
N ALA A 450 -38.11 65.29 24.78
CA ALA A 450 -39.01 66.41 24.58
C ALA A 450 -39.65 66.82 25.92
N TYR A 451 -39.31 68.01 26.42
CA TYR A 451 -40.03 68.60 27.54
C TYR A 451 -41.14 69.51 26.99
N VAL A 452 -42.39 69.15 27.28
CA VAL A 452 -43.55 69.99 26.95
C VAL A 452 -43.91 70.79 28.20
N SER A 453 -43.60 72.07 28.17
CA SER A 453 -44.10 73.05 29.14
C SER A 453 -45.44 73.58 28.62
N VAL A 454 -46.51 73.34 29.38
CA VAL A 454 -47.82 73.95 29.14
C VAL A 454 -48.03 75.02 30.19
N GLU A 455 -48.11 76.28 29.77
CA GLU A 455 -48.47 77.37 30.66
C GLU A 455 -49.98 77.27 30.98
N LEU A 456 -50.32 76.85 32.20
CA LEU A 456 -51.71 76.87 32.69
C LEU A 456 -52.13 78.34 32.81
N ARG A 457 -53.16 78.76 32.06
CA ARG A 457 -53.69 80.13 32.20
C ARG A 457 -54.39 80.22 33.55
N GLY A 458 -54.28 81.35 34.25
CA GLY A 458 -54.97 81.57 35.53
C GLY A 458 -56.52 81.45 35.47
N LYS A 459 -57.11 81.33 34.27
CA LYS A 459 -58.54 81.05 34.06
C LYS A 459 -58.88 79.56 33.89
N ASP A 460 -57.89 78.69 33.69
CA ASP A 460 -58.11 77.23 33.57
C ASP A 460 -58.44 76.57 34.92
N LEU A 461 -58.32 77.33 36.02
CA LEU A 461 -58.75 76.95 37.37
C LEU A 461 -59.98 77.72 37.85
N GLN A 462 -60.57 78.61 37.04
CA GLN A 462 -61.84 79.25 37.37
C GLN A 462 -62.99 78.33 36.97
N TYR A 463 -63.29 77.36 37.83
CA TYR A 463 -64.63 76.80 37.86
C TYR A 463 -65.60 77.95 38.15
N ASN A 464 -66.48 78.27 37.21
CA ASN A 464 -67.68 79.03 37.55
C ASN A 464 -68.39 78.23 38.65
N LEU A 465 -68.54 78.83 39.83
CA LEU A 465 -69.27 78.25 40.95
C LEU A 465 -70.63 77.75 40.44
N VAL A 466 -70.80 76.43 40.40
CA VAL A 466 -72.10 75.82 40.19
C VAL A 466 -72.92 76.18 41.42
N SER A 467 -73.90 77.08 41.25
CA SER A 467 -74.89 77.38 42.28
C SER A 467 -75.67 76.09 42.58
N SER A 468 -75.76 75.73 43.85
CA SER A 468 -76.39 74.50 44.36
C SER A 468 -77.90 74.44 44.17
N ASP A 469 -78.53 75.50 43.64
CA ASP A 469 -79.98 75.70 43.79
C ASP A 469 -80.78 75.30 42.53
N VAL A 470 -80.13 74.72 41.52
CA VAL A 470 -80.80 74.19 40.32
C VAL A 470 -80.29 72.78 39.99
N PRO A 471 -81.06 71.70 40.28
CA PRO A 471 -80.66 70.31 40.06
C PRO A 471 -80.48 69.89 38.59
N SER A 472 -80.69 70.80 37.62
CA SER A 472 -80.62 70.55 36.18
C SER A 472 -79.58 71.40 35.44
N ALA A 473 -78.63 72.02 36.15
CA ALA A 473 -77.54 72.75 35.50
C ALA A 473 -76.60 71.77 34.76
N ASN A 474 -76.74 71.66 33.45
CA ASN A 474 -75.76 71.01 32.58
C ASN A 474 -74.40 71.72 32.70
N LEU A 475 -73.31 70.95 32.70
CA LEU A 475 -71.94 71.47 32.70
C LEU A 475 -71.77 72.51 31.56
N PRO A 476 -71.13 73.66 31.81
CA PRO A 476 -70.87 74.63 30.75
C PRO A 476 -70.00 73.98 29.67
N GLN A 477 -70.42 74.09 28.41
CA GLN A 477 -69.57 73.68 27.29
C GLN A 477 -68.27 74.50 27.32
N PRO A 478 -67.10 73.85 27.17
CA PRO A 478 -65.83 74.56 27.16
C PRO A 478 -65.81 75.56 26.01
N ALA A 479 -65.28 76.75 26.28
CA ALA A 479 -65.07 77.78 25.26
C ALA A 479 -64.20 77.24 24.11
N PRO A 480 -64.42 77.66 22.86
CA PRO A 480 -63.66 77.18 21.71
C PRO A 480 -62.15 77.43 21.91
N GLU A 481 -61.35 76.40 21.62
CA GLU A 481 -59.91 76.33 21.84
C GLU A 481 -59.15 77.51 21.22
N GLY A 482 -58.90 78.55 22.02
CA GLY A 482 -57.94 79.60 21.72
C GLY A 482 -56.53 79.18 22.10
N ALA A 483 -55.87 78.42 21.21
CA ALA A 483 -54.44 78.13 21.12
C ALA A 483 -53.65 78.33 22.44
N ALA A 484 -53.52 77.28 23.25
CA ALA A 484 -52.52 77.24 24.31
C ALA A 484 -51.12 77.37 23.66
N LYS A 485 -50.31 78.35 24.07
CA LYS A 485 -48.91 78.44 23.66
C LYS A 485 -48.16 77.29 24.34
N ARG A 486 -47.88 76.23 23.59
CA ARG A 486 -46.97 75.16 24.00
C ARG A 486 -45.55 75.63 23.75
N TRP A 487 -44.71 75.56 24.77
CA TRP A 487 -43.27 75.71 24.60
C TRP A 487 -42.69 74.29 24.57
N ILE A 488 -42.19 73.89 23.41
CA ILE A 488 -41.41 72.66 23.25
C ILE A 488 -39.95 73.09 23.32
N GLU A 489 -39.24 72.68 24.37
CA GLU A 489 -37.79 72.85 24.44
C GLU A 489 -37.16 71.58 23.84
N GLU A 490 -36.85 71.61 22.54
CA GLU A 490 -36.08 70.55 21.88
C GLU A 490 -34.62 70.71 22.25
N ARG A 491 -34.11 69.84 23.13
CA ARG A 491 -32.66 69.70 23.30
C ARG A 491 -32.12 68.79 22.20
N ALA A 492 -30.90 69.08 21.74
CA ALA A 492 -30.18 68.18 20.86
C ALA A 492 -30.11 66.79 21.51
N GLY A 493 -30.84 65.83 20.95
CA GLY A 493 -30.90 64.46 21.45
C GLY A 493 -29.52 63.83 21.51
N SER A 494 -29.33 62.88 22.42
CA SER A 494 -28.08 62.14 22.49
C SER A 494 -28.15 60.92 21.57
N GLN A 495 -27.23 60.84 20.61
CA GLN A 495 -27.08 59.65 19.77
C GLN A 495 -26.18 58.65 20.47
N MET A 496 -26.71 57.45 20.71
CA MET A 496 -25.99 56.35 21.30
C MET A 496 -25.95 55.16 20.34
N VAL A 497 -24.86 54.42 20.42
CA VAL A 497 -24.68 53.21 19.64
C VAL A 497 -24.21 52.10 20.55
N THR A 498 -24.95 51.01 20.61
CA THR A 498 -24.55 49.79 21.31
C THR A 498 -23.88 48.85 20.30
N VAL A 499 -22.59 48.61 20.46
CA VAL A 499 -21.87 47.61 19.66
C VAL A 499 -21.77 46.33 20.48
N ILE A 500 -22.37 45.27 19.94
CA ILE A 500 -22.27 43.91 20.45
C ILE A 500 -21.38 43.14 19.47
N GLY A 501 -20.38 42.44 19.95
CA GLY A 501 -19.53 41.67 19.06
C GLY A 501 -18.80 40.51 19.70
N HIS A 502 -18.17 39.76 18.82
CA HIS A 502 -17.44 38.53 19.07
C HIS A 502 -16.20 38.51 18.19
N ALA A 503 -15.08 38.04 18.73
CA ALA A 503 -13.87 37.84 17.97
C ALA A 503 -13.05 36.65 18.46
N GLU A 504 -12.31 36.04 17.53
CA GLU A 504 -11.32 34.99 17.80
C GLU A 504 -9.96 35.45 17.28
N ARG A 505 -8.89 35.27 18.07
CA ARG A 505 -7.53 35.66 17.71
C ARG A 505 -6.48 34.61 18.05
N VAL A 506 -5.58 34.34 17.12
CA VAL A 506 -4.48 33.37 17.28
C VAL A 506 -3.24 34.02 17.88
N GLY A 507 -2.66 33.40 18.90
CA GLY A 507 -1.37 33.75 19.51
C GLY A 507 -1.39 34.96 20.45
N TYR A 508 -2.48 35.74 20.42
CA TYR A 508 -2.63 36.98 21.16
C TYR A 508 -4.06 37.15 21.66
N GLN A 509 -4.21 37.77 22.83
CA GLN A 509 -5.52 38.19 23.31
C GLN A 509 -6.19 39.16 22.31
N VAL A 510 -7.51 39.06 22.23
CA VAL A 510 -8.30 40.02 21.45
C VAL A 510 -8.20 41.38 22.14
N PRO A 511 -7.81 42.45 21.43
CA PRO A 511 -7.75 43.77 22.03
C PRO A 511 -9.15 44.25 22.41
N HIS A 512 -9.25 44.97 23.51
CA HIS A 512 -10.51 45.60 23.90
C HIS A 512 -10.95 46.58 22.80
N PRO A 513 -12.22 46.60 22.39
CA PRO A 513 -12.72 47.60 21.45
C PRO A 513 -12.56 48.99 22.08
N GLY A 514 -11.79 49.84 21.41
CA GLY A 514 -11.52 51.22 21.82
C GLY A 514 -12.54 52.18 21.21
N LYS A 515 -12.11 53.38 20.83
CA LYS A 515 -12.98 54.33 20.11
C LYS A 515 -13.37 53.77 18.74
N ILE A 516 -14.61 53.96 18.34
CA ILE A 516 -15.11 53.54 17.02
C ILE A 516 -15.39 54.76 16.15
N LYS A 517 -15.25 54.61 14.84
CA LYS A 517 -15.70 55.58 13.85
C LYS A 517 -16.83 54.97 13.03
N ILE A 518 -17.96 55.66 12.95
CA ILE A 518 -19.12 55.28 12.13
C ILE A 518 -19.41 56.48 11.23
N GLY A 519 -19.39 56.29 9.91
CA GLY A 519 -19.62 57.37 8.94
C GLY A 519 -18.63 58.55 9.09
N GLY A 520 -17.37 58.28 9.45
CA GLY A 520 -16.36 59.32 9.70
C GLY A 520 -16.44 60.00 11.07
N VAL A 521 -17.55 59.83 11.80
CA VAL A 521 -17.77 60.46 13.10
C VAL A 521 -17.26 59.58 14.24
N LEU A 522 -16.57 60.19 15.20
CA LEU A 522 -15.96 59.49 16.32
C LEU A 522 -16.97 59.28 17.46
N TYR A 523 -17.10 58.05 17.91
CA TYR A 523 -17.89 57.69 19.09
C TYR A 523 -16.96 57.25 20.22
N ARG A 524 -17.21 57.76 21.43
CA ARG A 524 -16.48 57.41 22.66
C ARG A 524 -17.28 56.41 23.50
N PRO A 525 -16.63 55.40 24.11
CA PRO A 525 -17.33 54.45 24.96
C PRO A 525 -17.92 55.17 26.18
N ILE A 526 -19.15 54.82 26.54
CA ILE A 526 -19.86 55.31 27.73
C ILE A 526 -20.33 54.15 28.61
N GLY A 527 -20.29 54.35 29.93
CA GLY A 527 -20.65 53.33 30.92
C GLY A 527 -19.64 52.18 31.03
N LYS A 528 -19.95 51.23 31.93
CA LYS A 528 -19.19 49.98 32.09
C LYS A 528 -19.66 48.99 31.02
N GLY A 529 -19.00 48.95 29.86
CA GLY A 529 -19.25 47.88 28.89
C GLY A 529 -18.88 46.52 29.46
N ALA A 530 -19.44 45.47 28.87
CA ALA A 530 -19.01 44.11 29.12
C ALA A 530 -17.95 43.74 28.08
N PHE A 531 -16.78 43.28 28.52
CA PHE A 531 -15.77 42.66 27.67
C PHE A 531 -15.28 41.41 28.39
N ILE A 532 -15.56 40.26 27.78
CA ILE A 532 -15.18 38.96 28.30
C ILE A 532 -14.19 38.38 27.31
N THR A 533 -12.98 38.07 27.77
CA THR A 533 -11.96 37.36 27.00
C THR A 533 -11.65 36.03 27.67
N ARG A 534 -11.48 34.97 26.89
CA ARG A 534 -11.04 33.67 27.38
C ARG A 534 -10.11 33.00 26.38
N LYS A 535 -9.24 32.12 26.87
CA LYS A 535 -8.48 31.20 26.02
C LYS A 535 -9.40 30.02 25.67
N ILE A 536 -9.61 29.78 24.38
CA ILE A 536 -10.39 28.65 23.87
C ILE A 536 -9.60 27.35 24.07
N GLY A 537 -8.30 27.39 23.74
CA GLY A 537 -7.41 26.24 23.82
C GLY A 537 -6.09 26.51 23.09
N ASP A 538 -5.23 25.50 23.04
CA ASP A 538 -4.00 25.50 22.24
C ASP A 538 -4.21 24.63 21.00
N TYR A 539 -4.10 25.25 19.81
CA TYR A 539 -4.27 24.59 18.51
C TYR A 539 -2.89 24.48 17.84
N PHE A 540 -2.38 23.25 17.75
CA PHE A 540 -1.03 22.95 17.24
C PHE A 540 0.03 23.86 17.89
N GLY A 541 0.03 23.96 19.21
CA GLY A 541 1.00 24.75 19.98
C GLY A 541 0.76 26.27 20.02
N GLN A 542 -0.28 26.80 19.36
CA GLN A 542 -0.63 28.22 19.46
C GLN A 542 -1.94 28.44 20.21
N PRO A 543 -1.98 29.35 21.21
CA PRO A 543 -3.19 29.64 21.94
C PRO A 543 -4.18 30.41 21.06
N VAL A 544 -5.45 30.01 21.07
CA VAL A 544 -6.54 30.75 20.45
C VAL A 544 -7.35 31.43 21.55
N PHE A 545 -7.54 32.74 21.42
CA PHE A 545 -8.33 33.55 22.34
C PHE A 545 -9.65 33.93 21.69
N GLU A 546 -10.70 33.97 22.50
CA GLU A 546 -12.02 34.46 22.13
C GLU A 546 -12.33 35.67 22.99
N ALA A 547 -12.99 36.67 22.42
CA ALA A 547 -13.62 37.72 23.18
C ALA A 547 -15.03 38.01 22.69
N ALA A 548 -15.90 38.35 23.63
CA ALA A 548 -17.22 38.89 23.36
C ALA A 548 -17.38 40.20 24.12
N TRP A 549 -18.06 41.17 23.51
CA TRP A 549 -18.29 42.46 24.14
C TRP A 549 -19.65 43.04 23.84
N LYS A 550 -20.08 43.91 24.74
CA LYS A 550 -21.23 44.81 24.59
C LYS A 550 -20.83 46.15 25.17
N GLN A 551 -20.61 47.14 24.32
CA GLN A 551 -20.18 48.47 24.71
C GLN A 551 -21.11 49.51 24.11
N ARG A 552 -21.64 50.40 24.94
CA ARG A 552 -22.37 51.59 24.50
C ARG A 552 -21.37 52.69 24.17
N TYR A 553 -21.64 53.43 23.11
CA TYR A 553 -20.85 54.55 22.69
C TYR A 553 -21.75 55.77 22.52
N GLN A 554 -21.21 56.93 22.84
CA GLN A 554 -21.85 58.23 22.62
C GLN A 554 -21.01 59.03 21.63
N LEU A 555 -21.66 59.88 20.86
CA LEU A 555 -21.00 60.85 20.01
C LEU A 555 -19.94 61.64 20.79
N ALA A 556 -18.71 61.73 20.27
CA ALA A 556 -17.60 62.35 21.00
C ALA A 556 -17.57 63.89 20.91
N GLY A 557 -18.32 64.48 19.97
CA GLY A 557 -18.47 65.93 19.79
C GLY A 557 -19.94 66.30 19.52
N PRO A 558 -20.31 67.58 19.65
CA PRO A 558 -21.62 68.07 19.23
C PRO A 558 -21.81 67.82 17.73
N LEU A 559 -23.02 67.45 17.32
CA LEU A 559 -23.38 67.46 15.90
C LEU A 559 -23.17 68.89 15.39
N LEU A 560 -22.23 69.08 14.47
CA LEU A 560 -22.23 70.30 13.68
C LEU A 560 -23.52 70.26 12.87
N ARG A 561 -24.32 71.32 12.98
CA ARG A 561 -25.50 71.53 12.15
C ARG A 561 -25.05 71.31 10.70
N ILE A 562 -25.69 70.36 10.02
CA ILE A 562 -25.59 70.26 8.57
C ILE A 562 -26.19 71.58 8.08
N ASP A 563 -25.37 72.45 7.51
CA ASP A 563 -25.89 73.65 6.86
C ASP A 563 -26.80 73.17 5.73
N ASP A 564 -27.95 73.83 5.57
CA ASP A 564 -29.05 73.44 4.66
C ASP A 564 -28.64 73.41 3.16
N GLY A 565 -27.35 73.52 2.83
CA GLY A 565 -26.77 73.44 1.49
C GLY A 565 -26.12 72.09 1.12
N ASP A 566 -25.97 71.15 2.05
CA ASP A 566 -25.29 69.86 1.79
C ASP A 566 -26.25 68.69 1.46
N GLU A 567 -27.57 68.91 1.41
CA GLU A 567 -28.55 67.86 1.04
C GLU A 567 -28.44 67.39 -0.42
N GLU A 568 -27.78 68.14 -1.32
CA GLU A 568 -27.63 67.75 -2.74
C GLU A 568 -26.37 66.94 -3.06
N ALA A 569 -25.43 66.74 -2.12
CA ALA A 569 -24.17 66.04 -2.42
C ALA A 569 -24.17 64.52 -2.12
N GLY A 570 -25.29 63.98 -1.62
CA GLY A 570 -25.38 62.61 -1.08
C GLY A 570 -25.96 61.54 -2.00
N ALA A 571 -26.01 61.76 -3.32
CA ALA A 571 -26.40 60.73 -4.30
C ALA A 571 -25.27 60.49 -5.32
N ASN A 572 -24.29 59.68 -4.93
CA ASN A 572 -23.47 58.84 -5.82
C ASN A 572 -22.81 57.70 -5.03
#